data_AF-A0A931MGE4-F1
#
_entry.id   AF-A0A931MGE4-F1
#
_cell.length_a   1.000
_cell.length_b   1.000
_cell.length_c   1.000
_cell.angle_alpha   90.00
_cell.angle_beta   90.00
_cell.angle_gamma   90.00
#
_symmetry.space_group_name_H-M   'P 1'
#
loop_
_entity.id
_entity.type
_entity.pdbx_description
1 polymer ?
#
loop_
_entity_poly.entity_id
_entity_poly.type
_entity_poly.pdbx_seq_one_letter_code
_entity_poly.pdbx_strand_id
1 'polypeptide(L)'
;GFSNPLRLINYPVNIANDAINSICSKIKGAFKKIQLRDEENRRLKLELDNLLMERHKYKEAILENARLGELLALKEKEKKYVTAARVISRGNDQWTNTLVINKGLNDGVEKDMTVITGKGLVGKVFSALNSYSYVLLLNDVNFSAAIRLQESRTEGIISGTGSKTCMLKYVSHEYEVKENEMALTSGLDSLFPPGIPVGAVTGIAKKGAGLFQNIEVTPFQDSTKLEEVVIVGR
;
A
#
# COMPACT_ATOMS: atom_id res chain seq x y z
N GLY A 1 -78.04 -58.38 -31.53
CA GLY A 1 -76.80 -58.98 -30.98
C GLY A 1 -75.91 -59.30 -32.16
N PHE A 2 -74.63 -59.00 -32.19
CA PHE A 2 -73.66 -59.19 -31.11
C PHE A 2 -72.79 -57.95 -30.90
N SER A 3 -72.60 -57.61 -29.64
CA SER A 3 -71.63 -56.65 -29.13
C SER A 3 -70.21 -57.10 -29.47
N ASN A 4 -69.49 -56.28 -30.25
CA ASN A 4 -68.06 -56.47 -30.48
C ASN A 4 -67.30 -56.43 -29.13
N PRO A 5 -66.66 -57.53 -28.70
CA PRO A 5 -66.02 -57.63 -27.38
C PRO A 5 -64.70 -56.84 -27.28
N LEU A 6 -64.21 -56.29 -28.39
CA LEU A 6 -62.91 -55.64 -28.46
C LEU A 6 -62.89 -54.21 -27.91
N ARG A 7 -64.05 -53.63 -27.56
CA ARG A 7 -64.12 -52.30 -26.96
C ARG A 7 -63.74 -52.28 -25.48
N LEU A 8 -63.65 -53.43 -24.81
CA LEU A 8 -63.32 -53.54 -23.38
C LEU A 8 -61.82 -53.78 -23.10
N ILE A 9 -61.03 -54.19 -24.09
CA ILE A 9 -59.59 -54.46 -23.91
C ILE A 9 -58.73 -53.20 -24.12
N ASN A 10 -59.25 -52.18 -24.82
CA ASN A 10 -58.50 -50.96 -25.13
C ASN A 10 -58.60 -49.84 -24.07
N TYR A 11 -59.56 -49.92 -23.14
CA TYR A 11 -59.65 -48.94 -22.04
C TYR A 11 -58.47 -48.99 -21.06
N PRO A 12 -57.96 -50.15 -20.59
CA PRO A 12 -56.79 -50.17 -19.71
C PRO A 12 -55.48 -49.82 -20.42
N VAL A 13 -55.35 -50.15 -21.71
CA VAL A 13 -54.13 -49.89 -22.50
C VAL A 13 -53.95 -48.41 -22.80
N ASN A 14 -55.02 -47.70 -23.15
CA ASN A 14 -54.96 -46.26 -23.41
C ASN A 14 -54.72 -45.46 -22.13
N ILE A 15 -55.36 -45.83 -21.02
CA ILE A 15 -55.12 -45.19 -19.70
C ILE A 15 -53.68 -45.44 -19.23
N ALA A 16 -53.14 -46.65 -19.45
CA ALA A 16 -51.75 -46.96 -19.15
C ALA A 16 -50.77 -46.14 -20.02
N ASN A 17 -51.03 -46.02 -21.32
CA ASN A 17 -50.20 -45.21 -22.23
C ASN A 17 -50.25 -43.72 -21.88
N ASP A 18 -51.42 -43.18 -21.54
CA ASP A 18 -51.56 -41.78 -21.15
C ASP A 18 -50.88 -41.49 -19.80
N ALA A 19 -50.95 -42.44 -18.85
CA ALA A 19 -50.22 -42.35 -17.59
C ALA A 19 -48.70 -42.39 -17.80
N ILE A 20 -48.21 -43.28 -18.67
CA ILE A 20 -46.79 -43.38 -19.02
C ILE A 20 -46.31 -42.10 -19.72
N ASN A 21 -47.09 -41.55 -20.66
CA ASN A 21 -46.75 -40.31 -21.37
C ASN A 21 -46.77 -39.09 -20.42
N SER A 22 -47.71 -39.05 -19.48
CA SER A 22 -47.78 -38.04 -18.41
C SER A 22 -46.54 -38.08 -17.50
N ILE A 23 -46.10 -39.27 -17.10
CA ILE A 23 -44.89 -39.43 -16.28
C ILE A 23 -43.63 -39.06 -17.07
N CYS A 24 -43.48 -39.54 -18.31
CA CYS A 24 -42.34 -39.21 -19.17
C CYS A 24 -42.25 -37.70 -19.45
N SER A 25 -43.37 -37.02 -19.68
CA SER A 25 -43.38 -35.56 -19.92
C SER A 25 -43.02 -34.76 -18.65
N LYS A 26 -43.48 -35.18 -17.47
CA LYS A 26 -43.08 -34.58 -16.18
C LYS A 26 -41.59 -34.76 -15.90
N ILE A 27 -41.03 -35.95 -16.17
CA ILE A 27 -39.59 -36.23 -16.03
C ILE A 27 -38.79 -35.37 -17.01
N LYS A 28 -39.17 -35.31 -18.30
CA LYS A 28 -38.55 -34.43 -19.30
C LYS A 28 -38.60 -32.96 -18.89
N GLY A 29 -39.72 -32.52 -18.32
CA GLY A 29 -39.88 -31.17 -17.79
C GLY A 29 -38.98 -30.87 -16.58
N ALA A 30 -38.80 -31.84 -15.67
CA ALA A 30 -37.90 -31.71 -14.53
C ALA A 30 -36.42 -31.64 -14.96
N PHE A 31 -35.98 -32.51 -15.88
CA PHE A 31 -34.63 -32.46 -16.46
C PHE A 31 -34.38 -31.13 -17.18
N LYS A 32 -35.32 -30.64 -17.99
CA LYS A 32 -35.20 -29.33 -18.66
C LYS A 32 -35.08 -28.20 -17.65
N LYS A 33 -35.83 -28.22 -16.54
CA LYS A 33 -35.71 -27.22 -15.47
C LYS A 33 -34.36 -27.27 -14.75
N ILE A 34 -33.83 -28.46 -14.48
CA ILE A 34 -32.49 -28.61 -13.84
C ILE A 34 -31.42 -28.06 -14.77
N GLN A 35 -31.44 -28.43 -16.05
CA GLN A 35 -30.49 -27.94 -17.04
C GLN A 35 -30.54 -26.40 -17.16
N LEU A 36 -31.74 -25.82 -17.26
CA LEU A 36 -31.90 -24.36 -17.30
C LEU A 36 -31.37 -23.67 -16.04
N ARG A 37 -31.58 -24.26 -14.86
CA ARG A 37 -31.05 -23.74 -13.60
C ARG A 37 -29.54 -23.84 -13.52
N ASP A 38 -28.95 -24.91 -14.05
CA ASP A 38 -27.49 -25.06 -14.09
C ASP A 38 -26.83 -24.09 -15.07
N GLU A 39 -27.45 -23.87 -16.23
CA GLU A 39 -27.05 -22.84 -17.19
C GLU A 39 -27.15 -21.44 -16.58
N GLU A 40 -28.25 -21.14 -15.89
CA GLU A 40 -28.46 -19.87 -15.19
C GLU A 40 -27.47 -19.69 -14.03
N ASN A 41 -27.21 -20.73 -13.23
CA ASN A 41 -26.18 -20.71 -12.19
C ASN A 41 -24.79 -20.47 -12.75
N ARG A 42 -24.45 -21.07 -13.89
CA ARG A 42 -23.17 -20.84 -14.58
C ARG A 42 -23.08 -19.39 -15.09
N ARG A 43 -24.16 -18.87 -15.69
CA ARG A 43 -24.24 -17.47 -16.14
C ARG A 43 -24.07 -16.50 -14.97
N LEU A 44 -24.79 -16.71 -13.87
CA LEU A 44 -24.73 -15.88 -12.67
C LEU A 44 -23.33 -15.91 -12.03
N LYS A 45 -22.65 -17.07 -12.03
CA LYS A 45 -21.25 -17.16 -11.57
C LYS A 45 -20.30 -16.33 -12.43
N LEU A 46 -20.42 -16.44 -13.76
CA LEU A 46 -19.60 -15.65 -14.68
C LEU A 46 -19.87 -14.14 -14.53
N GLU A 47 -21.13 -13.76 -14.37
CA GLU A 47 -21.52 -12.38 -14.15
C GLU A 47 -21.02 -11.85 -12.81
N LEU A 48 -21.08 -12.67 -11.75
CA LEU A 48 -20.49 -12.36 -10.45
C LEU A 48 -18.97 -12.18 -10.55
N ASP A 49 -18.27 -13.08 -11.23
CA ASP A 49 -16.82 -12.99 -11.42
C ASP A 49 -16.43 -11.72 -12.18
N ASN A 50 -17.19 -11.36 -13.23
CA ASN A 50 -17.01 -10.12 -13.98
C ASN A 50 -17.24 -8.88 -13.11
N LEU A 51 -18.34 -8.86 -12.35
CA LEU A 51 -18.68 -7.76 -11.43
C LEU A 51 -17.63 -7.62 -10.32
N LEU A 52 -17.11 -8.74 -9.80
CA LEU A 52 -16.02 -8.72 -8.84
C LEU A 52 -14.76 -8.12 -9.45
N MET A 53 -14.38 -8.55 -10.66
CA MET A 53 -13.21 -8.01 -11.36
C MET A 53 -13.35 -6.50 -11.65
N GLU A 54 -14.53 -6.07 -12.07
CA GLU A 54 -14.84 -4.66 -12.31
C GLU A 54 -14.77 -3.85 -11.00
N ARG A 55 -15.37 -4.36 -9.92
CA ARG A 55 -15.28 -3.74 -8.58
C ARG A 55 -13.83 -3.62 -8.11
N HIS A 56 -12.99 -4.62 -8.37
CA HIS A 56 -11.56 -4.56 -8.05
C HIS A 56 -10.86 -3.44 -8.84
N LYS A 57 -11.10 -3.34 -10.16
CA LYS A 57 -10.54 -2.25 -10.99
C LYS A 57 -10.95 -0.88 -10.49
N TYR A 58 -12.24 -0.67 -10.19
CA TYR A 58 -12.70 0.61 -9.66
C TYR A 58 -12.05 0.96 -8.33
N LYS A 59 -11.90 -0.03 -7.43
CA LYS A 59 -11.26 0.18 -6.14
C LYS A 59 -9.79 0.61 -6.30
N GLU A 60 -9.04 -0.04 -7.19
CA GLU A 60 -7.65 0.34 -7.47
C GLU A 60 -7.57 1.75 -8.05
N ALA A 61 -8.43 2.10 -9.01
CA ALA A 61 -8.46 3.44 -9.60
C ALA A 61 -8.76 4.54 -8.57
N ILE A 62 -9.64 4.28 -7.59
CA ILE A 62 -9.91 5.20 -6.49
C ILE A 62 -8.67 5.39 -5.61
N LEU A 63 -7.97 4.31 -5.28
CA LEU A 63 -6.76 4.36 -4.45
C LEU A 63 -5.61 5.08 -5.17
N GLU A 64 -5.44 4.83 -6.47
CA GLU A 64 -4.46 5.51 -7.32
C GLU A 64 -4.76 7.00 -7.40
N ASN A 65 -6.01 7.39 -7.67
CA ASN A 65 -6.40 8.81 -7.72
C ASN A 65 -6.10 9.53 -6.39
N ALA A 66 -6.41 8.91 -5.26
CA ALA A 66 -6.10 9.48 -3.95
C ALA A 66 -4.59 9.73 -3.77
N ARG A 67 -3.74 8.78 -4.17
CA ARG A 67 -2.27 8.90 -4.09
C ARG A 67 -1.73 9.99 -5.03
N LEU A 68 -2.21 10.02 -6.27
CA LEU A 68 -1.86 11.07 -7.24
C LEU A 68 -2.28 12.46 -6.74
N GLY A 69 -3.43 12.56 -6.06
CA GLY A 69 -3.87 13.77 -5.40
C GLY A 69 -2.91 14.25 -4.30
N GLU A 70 -2.40 13.33 -3.47
CA GLU A 70 -1.38 13.64 -2.47
C GLU A 70 -0.07 14.15 -3.10
N LEU A 71 0.38 13.52 -4.20
CA LEU A 71 1.57 13.97 -4.93
C LEU A 71 1.40 15.37 -5.52
N LEU A 72 0.21 15.68 -6.05
CA LEU A 72 -0.09 17.00 -6.60
C LEU A 72 -0.05 18.07 -5.50
N ALA A 73 -0.65 17.79 -4.34
CA ALA A 73 -0.60 18.70 -3.20
C ALA A 73 0.83 18.98 -2.71
N LEU A 74 1.70 17.96 -2.71
CA LEU A 74 3.11 18.14 -2.39
C LEU A 74 3.84 19.00 -3.42
N LYS A 75 3.56 18.80 -4.71
CA LYS A 75 4.13 19.61 -5.79
C LYS A 75 3.80 21.09 -5.62
N GLU A 76 2.60 21.41 -5.18
CA GLU A 76 2.17 22.80 -4.96
C GLU A 76 2.78 23.42 -3.69
N LYS A 77 3.01 22.61 -2.65
CA LYS A 77 3.52 23.06 -1.36
C LYS A 77 5.05 23.21 -1.31
N GLU A 78 5.77 22.31 -1.96
CA GLU A 78 7.23 22.21 -1.83
C GLU A 78 7.96 23.14 -2.82
N LYS A 79 8.59 24.19 -2.29
CA LYS A 79 9.32 25.18 -3.10
C LYS A 79 10.46 24.60 -3.93
N LYS A 80 11.04 23.48 -3.48
CA LYS A 80 12.17 22.79 -4.13
C LYS A 80 11.74 21.47 -4.76
N TYR A 81 10.49 21.34 -5.16
CA TYR A 81 10.01 20.17 -5.87
C TYR A 81 10.86 19.89 -7.12
N VAL A 82 11.31 18.64 -7.27
CA VAL A 82 12.06 18.19 -8.46
C VAL A 82 11.14 17.33 -9.32
N THR A 83 10.72 16.16 -8.80
CA THR A 83 9.84 15.24 -9.51
C THR A 83 9.13 14.30 -8.54
N ALA A 84 7.98 13.78 -8.96
CA ALA A 84 7.38 12.60 -8.36
C ALA A 84 7.94 11.34 -9.05
N ALA A 85 8.06 10.26 -8.29
CA ALA A 85 8.58 8.99 -8.76
C ALA A 85 7.79 7.80 -8.18
N ARG A 86 7.73 6.73 -8.95
CA ARG A 86 7.15 5.45 -8.55
C ARG A 86 8.26 4.50 -8.10
N VAL A 87 8.00 3.80 -7.01
CA VAL A 87 8.87 2.73 -6.51
C VAL A 87 8.73 1.52 -7.45
N ILE A 88 9.84 1.10 -8.05
CA ILE A 88 9.87 -0.02 -9.01
C ILE A 88 10.56 -1.26 -8.43
N SER A 89 11.38 -1.11 -7.40
CA SER A 89 12.00 -2.22 -6.71
C SER A 89 12.35 -1.83 -5.28
N ARG A 90 12.53 -2.86 -4.45
CA ARG A 90 12.91 -2.75 -3.04
C ARG A 90 14.14 -3.63 -2.83
N GLY A 91 15.16 -3.08 -2.21
CA GLY A 91 16.29 -3.87 -1.74
C GLY A 91 15.79 -4.86 -0.69
N ASN A 92 16.17 -6.13 -0.83
CA ASN A 92 15.78 -7.21 0.08
C ASN A 92 16.99 -7.75 0.86
N ASP A 93 18.03 -6.93 1.02
CA ASP A 93 19.22 -7.32 1.78
C ASP A 93 18.98 -7.06 3.27
N GLN A 94 19.41 -7.99 4.13
CA GLN A 94 19.20 -7.93 5.58
C GLN A 94 19.95 -6.78 6.24
N TRP A 95 20.95 -6.22 5.55
CA TRP A 95 21.79 -5.15 6.08
C TRP A 95 21.56 -3.78 5.44
N THR A 96 20.84 -3.70 4.32
CA THR A 96 20.59 -2.43 3.62
C THR A 96 19.13 -2.25 3.21
N ASN A 97 18.49 -1.22 3.76
CA ASN A 97 17.15 -0.76 3.43
C ASN A 97 17.22 0.29 2.31
N THR A 98 17.04 -0.15 1.07
CA THR A 98 17.09 0.70 -0.14
C THR A 98 15.82 0.55 -0.98
N LEU A 99 15.40 1.62 -1.66
CA LEU A 99 14.36 1.58 -2.71
C LEU A 99 14.95 1.96 -4.07
N VAL A 100 14.35 1.44 -5.13
CA VAL A 100 14.63 1.88 -6.50
C VAL A 100 13.43 2.61 -7.05
N ILE A 101 13.65 3.81 -7.58
CA ILE A 101 12.62 4.67 -8.16
C ILE A 101 12.81 4.82 -9.66
N ASN A 102 11.72 4.97 -10.41
CA ASN A 102 11.73 5.11 -11.88
C ASN A 102 12.13 6.51 -12.39
N LYS A 103 12.93 7.24 -11.61
CA LYS A 103 13.40 8.59 -11.92
C LYS A 103 14.89 8.69 -11.69
N GLY A 104 15.58 9.34 -12.63
CA GLY A 104 17.04 9.41 -12.68
C GLY A 104 17.57 10.80 -12.98
N LEU A 105 18.82 10.86 -13.42
CA LEU A 105 19.49 12.10 -13.83
C LEU A 105 18.72 12.83 -14.94
N ASN A 106 18.09 12.09 -15.86
CA ASN A 106 17.27 12.68 -16.93
C ASN A 106 16.03 13.41 -16.40
N ASP A 107 15.61 13.12 -15.18
CA ASP A 107 14.47 13.75 -14.49
C ASP A 107 14.90 14.80 -13.47
N GLY A 108 16.20 15.16 -13.45
CA GLY A 108 16.77 16.12 -12.49
C GLY A 108 17.05 15.54 -11.11
N VAL A 109 16.98 14.21 -10.93
CA VAL A 109 17.30 13.56 -9.65
C VAL A 109 18.80 13.47 -9.46
N GLU A 110 19.30 13.98 -8.34
CA GLU A 110 20.73 13.95 -7.99
C GLU A 110 20.97 13.27 -6.63
N LYS A 111 22.24 12.91 -6.38
CA LYS A 111 22.69 12.36 -5.10
C LYS A 111 22.39 13.30 -3.94
N ASP A 112 22.00 12.72 -2.80
CA ASP A 112 21.54 13.33 -1.56
C ASP A 112 20.32 14.27 -1.69
N MET A 113 19.57 14.23 -2.79
CA MET A 113 18.25 14.84 -2.81
C MET A 113 17.33 14.14 -1.80
N THR A 114 16.43 14.91 -1.19
CA THR A 114 15.53 14.41 -0.15
C THR A 114 14.34 13.71 -0.78
N VAL A 115 13.95 12.57 -0.21
CA VAL A 115 12.79 11.80 -0.66
C VAL A 115 11.72 11.81 0.43
N ILE A 116 10.50 12.22 0.06
CA ILE A 116 9.37 12.39 0.98
C ILE A 116 8.07 11.77 0.44
N THR A 117 7.08 11.66 1.32
CA THR A 117 5.67 11.44 1.00
C THR A 117 4.80 12.47 1.72
N GLY A 118 3.48 12.39 1.56
CA GLY A 118 2.52 13.22 2.30
C GLY A 118 2.59 13.04 3.82
N LYS A 119 3.17 11.92 4.29
CA LYS A 119 3.33 11.60 5.71
C LYS A 119 4.64 12.11 6.31
N GLY A 120 5.67 12.30 5.48
CA GLY A 120 6.97 12.74 5.96
C GLY A 120 8.15 12.21 5.17
N LEU A 121 9.32 12.25 5.80
CA LEU A 121 10.61 11.83 5.27
C LEU A 121 10.60 10.32 4.99
N VAL A 122 11.08 9.94 3.81
CA VAL A 122 11.35 8.55 3.42
C VAL A 122 12.83 8.23 3.55
N GLY A 123 13.67 9.17 3.13
CA GLY A 123 15.11 8.97 3.05
C GLY A 123 15.77 9.96 2.10
N LYS A 124 16.85 9.54 1.46
CA LYS A 124 17.59 10.36 0.48
C LYS A 124 18.08 9.54 -0.70
N VAL A 125 18.31 10.21 -1.82
CA VAL A 125 18.91 9.58 -3.01
C VAL A 125 20.36 9.19 -2.69
N PHE A 126 20.65 7.90 -2.71
CA PHE A 126 21.99 7.36 -2.51
C PHE A 126 22.82 7.45 -3.78
N SER A 127 22.21 7.12 -4.93
CA SER A 127 22.84 7.13 -6.24
C SER A 127 21.78 7.33 -7.32
N ALA A 128 22.07 8.18 -8.30
CA ALA A 128 21.21 8.45 -9.44
C ALA A 128 21.89 7.93 -10.72
N LEU A 129 21.16 7.12 -11.48
CA LEU A 129 21.53 6.70 -12.83
C LEU A 129 20.64 7.43 -13.84
N ASN A 130 20.84 7.21 -15.13
CA ASN A 130 20.15 7.97 -16.19
C ASN A 130 18.62 7.90 -16.08
N SER A 131 18.05 6.72 -15.80
CA SER A 131 16.60 6.48 -15.83
C SER A 131 16.01 5.97 -14.51
N TYR A 132 16.84 5.74 -13.49
CA TYR A 132 16.40 5.26 -12.19
C TYR A 132 17.39 5.68 -11.11
N SER A 133 16.95 5.67 -9.86
CA SER A 133 17.79 6.04 -8.72
C SER A 133 17.57 5.09 -7.55
N TYR A 134 18.63 4.94 -6.75
CA TYR A 134 18.61 4.24 -5.48
C TYR A 134 18.37 5.25 -4.35
N VAL A 135 17.43 4.94 -3.47
CA VAL A 135 17.05 5.75 -2.31
C VAL A 135 17.44 4.98 -1.04
N LEU A 136 18.31 5.58 -0.23
CA LEU A 136 18.64 5.09 1.10
C LEU A 136 17.50 5.48 2.06
N LEU A 137 16.90 4.48 2.71
CA LEU A 137 15.76 4.70 3.60
C LEU A 137 16.20 5.25 4.96
N LEU A 138 15.30 5.99 5.61
CA LEU A 138 15.52 6.61 6.91
C LEU A 138 15.87 5.59 8.03
N ASN A 139 15.37 4.34 7.90
CA ASN A 139 15.57 3.28 8.87
C ASN A 139 16.82 2.43 8.59
N ASP A 140 17.59 2.73 7.55
CA ASP A 140 18.87 2.10 7.25
C ASP A 140 19.95 2.50 8.27
N VAL A 141 20.83 1.56 8.63
CA VAL A 141 21.92 1.82 9.58
C VAL A 141 22.93 2.88 9.10
N ASN A 142 23.05 3.08 7.79
CA ASN A 142 23.90 4.08 7.17
C ASN A 142 23.19 5.42 6.94
N PHE A 143 21.89 5.51 7.25
CA PHE A 143 21.15 6.75 7.15
C PHE A 143 21.40 7.64 8.36
N SER A 144 21.62 8.93 8.11
CA SER A 144 21.64 9.95 9.14
C SER A 144 21.04 11.26 8.63
N ALA A 145 20.39 11.99 9.53
CA ALA A 145 19.85 13.33 9.29
C ALA A 145 19.86 14.17 10.56
N ALA A 146 20.06 15.48 10.42
CA ALA A 146 19.93 16.41 11.54
C ALA A 146 18.45 16.70 11.83
N ILE A 147 17.99 16.36 13.03
CA ILE A 147 16.59 16.46 13.46
C ILE A 147 16.43 17.49 14.56
N ARG A 148 15.29 18.18 14.55
CA ARG A 148 14.80 19.06 15.60
C ARG A 148 13.51 18.49 16.18
N LEU A 149 13.43 18.38 17.50
CA LEU A 149 12.20 18.03 18.18
C LEU A 149 11.30 19.28 18.30
N GLN A 150 10.00 19.09 18.09
CA GLN A 150 9.08 20.19 17.84
C GLN A 150 8.79 21.05 19.09
N GLU A 151 8.65 20.45 20.26
CA GLU A 151 8.26 21.14 21.51
C GLU A 151 9.49 21.67 22.26
N SER A 152 10.43 20.77 22.58
CA SER A 152 11.68 21.05 23.28
C SER A 152 12.65 21.89 22.46
N ARG A 153 12.44 21.97 21.12
CA ARG A 153 13.29 22.69 20.15
C ARG A 153 14.76 22.25 20.17
N THR A 154 15.05 21.13 20.81
CA THR A 154 16.40 20.55 20.86
C THR A 154 16.72 19.83 19.56
N GLU A 155 18.01 19.68 19.29
CA GLU A 155 18.53 19.14 18.04
C GLU A 155 19.38 17.91 18.31
N GLY A 156 19.40 17.00 17.34
CA GLY A 156 20.18 15.78 17.41
C GLY A 156 20.36 15.18 16.03
N ILE A 157 21.05 14.05 15.98
CA ILE A 157 21.25 13.29 14.75
C ILE A 157 20.43 12.01 14.85
N ILE A 158 19.46 11.84 13.94
CA ILE A 158 18.74 10.58 13.82
C ILE A 158 19.58 9.62 12.99
N SER A 159 19.59 8.35 13.41
CA SER A 159 20.22 7.24 12.71
C SER A 159 19.25 6.07 12.63
N GLY A 160 19.21 5.38 11.49
CA GLY A 160 18.41 4.18 11.38
C GLY A 160 19.03 3.03 12.19
N THR A 161 18.18 2.11 12.64
CA THR A 161 18.62 0.93 13.42
C THR A 161 18.64 -0.36 12.60
N GLY A 162 18.25 -0.30 11.32
CA GLY A 162 17.95 -1.48 10.50
C GLY A 162 16.56 -2.07 10.78
N SER A 163 15.87 -1.60 11.82
CA SER A 163 14.53 -2.06 12.21
C SER A 163 13.43 -1.08 11.78
N LYS A 164 12.26 -1.12 12.42
CA LYS A 164 11.17 -0.16 12.18
C LYS A 164 11.37 1.16 12.94
N THR A 165 12.30 1.22 13.90
CA THR A 165 12.55 2.41 14.71
C THR A 165 13.89 3.04 14.37
N CYS A 166 14.03 4.30 14.74
CA CYS A 166 15.24 5.08 14.57
C CYS A 166 15.74 5.57 15.92
N MET A 167 17.04 5.85 16.00
CA MET A 167 17.69 6.34 17.20
C MET A 167 18.14 7.78 16.99
N LEU A 168 17.57 8.71 17.76
CA LEU A 168 18.00 10.09 17.86
C LEU A 168 19.07 10.21 18.95
N LYS A 169 20.25 10.70 18.55
CA LYS A 169 21.44 10.82 19.39
C LYS A 169 21.87 12.28 19.51
N TYR A 170 22.79 12.54 20.45
CA TYR A 170 23.39 13.86 20.70
C TYR A 170 22.43 14.92 21.23
N VAL A 171 21.31 14.49 21.82
CA VAL A 171 20.40 15.40 22.54
C VAL A 171 20.89 15.54 23.98
N SER A 172 21.16 16.77 24.44
CA SER A 172 21.63 17.02 25.81
C SER A 172 20.57 16.62 26.84
N HIS A 173 21.01 16.08 27.98
CA HIS A 173 20.14 15.76 29.13
C HIS A 173 19.55 16.98 29.85
N GLU A 174 20.03 18.19 29.53
CA GLU A 174 19.47 19.45 30.02
C GLU A 174 18.09 19.76 29.41
N TYR A 175 17.82 19.23 28.21
CA TYR A 175 16.53 19.37 27.57
C TYR A 175 15.56 18.29 28.04
N GLU A 176 14.37 18.71 28.44
CA GLU A 176 13.26 17.82 28.74
C GLU A 176 12.56 17.43 27.43
N VAL A 177 12.72 16.17 27.03
CA VAL A 177 12.05 15.58 25.87
C VAL A 177 10.86 14.76 26.37
N LYS A 178 9.74 14.81 25.65
CA LYS A 178 8.52 14.07 26.01
C LYS A 178 8.24 12.95 25.02
N GLU A 179 7.60 11.90 25.52
CA GLU A 179 7.01 10.88 24.64
C GLU A 179 5.92 11.52 23.76
N ASN A 180 5.76 11.00 22.54
CA ASN A 180 4.91 11.49 21.46
C ASN A 180 5.30 12.87 20.87
N GLU A 181 6.42 13.45 21.29
CA GLU A 181 6.94 14.66 20.67
C GLU A 181 7.33 14.41 19.20
N MET A 182 6.99 15.34 18.31
CA MET A 182 7.27 15.21 16.88
C MET A 182 8.73 15.54 16.55
N ALA A 183 9.34 14.70 15.73
CA ALA A 183 10.66 14.89 15.14
C ALA A 183 10.51 15.47 13.72
N LEU A 184 11.21 16.58 13.46
CA LEU A 184 11.24 17.28 12.17
C LEU A 184 12.69 17.39 11.66
N THR A 185 12.91 17.47 10.36
CA THR A 185 14.25 17.81 9.83
C THR A 185 14.66 19.22 10.27
N SER A 186 15.90 19.37 10.74
CA SER A 186 16.41 20.63 11.30
C SER A 186 16.86 21.63 10.24
N GLY A 187 17.35 21.12 9.10
CA GLY A 187 18.02 21.90 8.05
C GLY A 187 19.52 22.17 8.28
N LEU A 188 20.10 21.74 9.41
CA LEU A 188 21.47 22.10 9.78
C LEU A 188 22.55 21.40 8.95
N ASP A 189 22.27 20.19 8.46
CA ASP A 189 23.21 19.45 7.61
C ASP A 189 23.22 19.95 6.15
N SER A 190 22.36 20.90 5.80
CA SER A 190 22.15 21.40 4.42
C SER A 190 21.79 20.31 3.40
N LEU A 191 21.49 19.09 3.85
CA LEU A 191 21.09 17.97 3.01
C LEU A 191 19.57 17.86 2.95
N PHE A 192 18.90 18.11 4.08
CA PHE A 192 17.46 18.02 4.18
C PHE A 192 16.84 19.41 4.33
N PRO A 193 15.80 19.76 3.54
CA PRO A 193 15.00 20.95 3.80
C PRO A 193 14.45 20.92 5.23
N PRO A 194 14.41 22.04 5.95
CA PRO A 194 13.91 22.08 7.32
C PRO A 194 12.38 21.90 7.37
N GLY A 195 11.88 21.24 8.43
CA GLY A 195 10.45 21.15 8.73
C GLY A 195 9.71 19.95 8.12
N ILE A 196 10.44 18.98 7.56
CA ILE A 196 9.84 17.72 7.07
C ILE A 196 9.56 16.81 8.27
N PRO A 197 8.32 16.31 8.45
CA PRO A 197 8.00 15.36 9.50
C PRO A 197 8.79 14.05 9.35
N VAL A 198 9.33 13.53 10.44
CA VAL A 198 10.07 12.26 10.44
C VAL A 198 9.32 11.19 11.23
N GLY A 199 8.93 11.49 12.46
CA GLY A 199 8.29 10.53 13.35
C GLY A 199 7.93 11.13 14.70
N ALA A 200 7.56 10.27 15.64
CA ALA A 200 7.30 10.64 17.02
C ALA A 200 8.24 9.91 17.99
N VAL A 201 8.59 10.58 19.09
CA VAL A 201 9.36 9.97 20.18
C VAL A 201 8.52 8.87 20.83
N THR A 202 9.04 7.64 20.85
CA THR A 202 8.36 6.47 21.45
C THR A 202 9.08 5.91 22.66
N GLY A 203 10.32 6.35 22.92
CA GLY A 203 11.04 5.93 24.10
C GLY A 203 12.22 6.86 24.37
N ILE A 204 12.49 7.09 25.66
CA ILE A 204 13.62 7.90 26.11
C ILE A 204 14.45 7.02 27.03
N ALA A 205 15.70 6.73 26.65
CA ALA A 205 16.59 5.98 27.51
C ALA A 205 16.83 6.77 28.82
N LYS A 206 16.79 6.06 29.95
CA LYS A 206 17.04 6.68 31.27
C LYS A 206 18.40 7.38 31.28
N LYS A 207 18.45 8.55 31.92
CA LYS A 207 19.68 9.34 32.09
C LYS A 207 20.80 8.45 32.65
N GLY A 208 21.78 8.14 31.80
CA GLY A 208 23.01 7.45 32.21
C GLY A 208 24.05 8.48 32.68
N ALA A 209 25.28 8.03 32.92
CA ALA A 209 26.40 8.92 33.28
C ALA A 209 26.94 9.76 32.11
N GLY A 210 26.33 9.67 30.92
CA GLY A 210 26.73 10.44 29.74
C GLY A 210 26.13 11.85 29.70
N LEU A 211 26.60 12.68 28.78
CA LEU A 211 26.07 14.04 28.55
C LEU A 211 24.80 14.05 27.66
N PHE A 212 24.58 12.98 26.90
CA PHE A 212 23.53 12.89 25.89
C PHE A 212 22.57 11.73 26.16
N GLN A 213 21.30 11.96 25.87
CA GLN A 213 20.24 10.94 25.85
C GLN A 213 20.12 10.29 24.47
N ASN A 214 19.78 9.00 24.50
CA ASN A 214 19.34 8.24 23.33
C ASN A 214 17.82 8.20 23.33
N ILE A 215 17.21 8.64 22.23
CA ILE A 215 15.77 8.77 22.09
C ILE A 215 15.33 7.89 20.92
N GLU A 216 14.42 6.96 21.18
CA GLU A 216 13.81 6.13 20.16
C GLU A 216 12.69 6.90 19.47
N VAL A 217 12.73 6.93 18.13
CA VAL A 217 11.77 7.63 17.28
C VAL A 217 11.14 6.61 16.34
N THR A 218 9.81 6.55 16.35
CA THR A 218 9.05 5.75 15.38
C THR A 218 8.68 6.62 14.18
N PRO A 219 9.12 6.29 12.96
CA PRO A 219 8.82 7.04 11.75
C PRO A 219 7.32 7.05 11.43
N PHE A 220 6.80 8.17 10.90
CA PHE A 220 5.41 8.22 10.43
C PHE A 220 5.19 7.43 9.14
N GLN A 221 6.25 7.30 8.34
CA GLN A 221 6.20 6.58 7.08
C GLN A 221 6.56 5.11 7.29
N ASP A 222 5.62 4.22 6.94
CA ASP A 222 5.90 2.80 6.78
C ASP A 222 6.63 2.58 5.45
N SER A 223 7.93 2.27 5.54
CA SER A 223 8.75 2.07 4.35
C SER A 223 8.31 0.87 3.52
N THR A 224 7.63 -0.13 4.10
CA THR A 224 7.23 -1.36 3.42
C THR A 224 6.06 -1.20 2.43
N LYS A 225 5.28 -0.11 2.57
CA LYS A 225 4.06 0.14 1.77
C LYS A 225 4.16 1.33 0.82
N LEU A 226 5.37 1.85 0.62
CA LEU A 226 5.65 2.93 -0.32
C LEU A 226 5.43 2.52 -1.80
N GLU A 227 4.56 3.23 -2.50
CA GLU A 227 4.36 3.03 -3.94
C GLU A 227 4.85 4.24 -4.74
N GLU A 228 4.69 5.43 -4.18
CA GLU A 228 5.07 6.68 -4.81
C GLU A 228 5.78 7.59 -3.80
N VAL A 229 6.70 8.40 -4.31
CA VAL A 229 7.50 9.34 -3.54
C VAL A 229 7.70 10.63 -4.31
N VAL A 230 8.01 11.70 -3.58
CA VAL A 230 8.41 12.99 -4.14
C VAL A 230 9.88 13.23 -3.82
N ILE A 231 10.63 13.68 -4.83
CA ILE A 231 12.00 14.11 -4.71
C ILE A 231 12.02 15.63 -4.60
N VAL A 232 12.70 16.11 -3.57
CA VAL A 232 12.87 17.52 -3.24
C VAL A 232 14.36 17.85 -3.30
N GLY A 233 14.68 18.95 -3.98
CA GLY A 233 16.03 19.46 -4.12
C GLY A 233 16.57 20.03 -2.81
N ARG A 234 17.90 20.21 -2.76
CA ARG A 234 18.60 20.76 -1.61
C ARG A 234 18.29 22.23 -1.39
#